data_AF-A0A7J8Z192-F1
#
_entry.id   AF-A0A7J8Z192-F1
#
_cell.length_a   1.000
_cell.length_b   1.000
_cell.length_c   1.000
_cell.angle_alpha   90.00
_cell.angle_beta   90.00
_cell.angle_gamma   90.00
#
_symmetry.space_group_name_H-M   'P 1'
#
loop_
_entity.id
_entity.type
_entity.pdbx_description
1 polymer ?
#
loop_
_entity_poly.entity_id
_entity_poly.type
_entity_poly.pdbx_seq_one_letter_code
_entity_poly.pdbx_strand_id
1 'polypeptide(L)' 'GVLRDHDGNWILRFNRRLGKCLVYEAKLWDILDGVSLVQGRQHDRILVQTDNMEVIGAIKESLS' A
#
# COMPACT_ATOMS: atom_id res chain seq x y z
N GLY A 1 -6.75 -1.30 -1.75
CA GLY A 1 -6.56 -1.29 -0.31
C GLY A 1 -7.46 -0.28 0.35
N VAL A 2 -7.12 0.11 1.57
CA VAL A 2 -7.88 1.06 2.38
C VAL A 2 -6.91 2.09 2.98
N LEU A 3 -7.28 3.36 2.90
CA LEU A 3 -6.59 4.43 3.61
C LEU A 3 -7.35 4.75 4.89
N ARG A 4 -6.61 4.86 6.00
CA ARG A 4 -7.12 5.22 7.32
C ARG A 4 -6.35 6.41 7.86
N ASP A 5 -7.00 7.21 8.71
CA ASP A 5 -6.30 8.21 9.52
C ASP A 5 -5.56 7.55 10.69
N HIS A 6 -4.92 8.39 11.50
CA HIS A 6 -4.14 7.95 12.67
C HIS A 6 -4.99 7.33 13.79
N ASP A 7 -6.29 7.62 13.84
CA ASP A 7 -7.26 7.03 14.77
C ASP A 7 -7.84 5.71 14.23
N GLY A 8 -7.47 5.32 13.01
CA GLY A 8 -7.96 4.12 12.34
C GLY A 8 -9.30 4.31 11.63
N ASN A 9 -9.83 5.54 11.55
CA ASN A 9 -11.06 5.84 10.82
C ASN A 9 -10.83 5.65 9.33
N TRP A 10 -11.85 5.15 8.65
CA TRP A 10 -11.82 4.96 7.21
C TRP A 10 -11.90 6.30 6.48
N ILE A 11 -10.87 6.64 5.68
CA ILE A 11 -10.89 7.83 4.82
C ILE A 11 -11.46 7.46 3.45
N LEU A 12 -10.87 6.44 2.81
CA LEU A 12 -11.29 5.97 1.50
C LEU A 12 -10.85 4.53 1.22
N ARG A 13 -11.49 3.91 0.24
CA ARG A 13 -11.10 2.62 -0.34
C ARG A 13 -10.68 2.86 -1.78
N PHE A 14 -9.67 2.12 -2.21
CA PHE A 14 -9.19 2.11 -3.58
C PHE A 14 -9.03 0.68 -4.07
N ASN A 15 -9.10 0.50 -5.39
CA ASN A 15 -8.86 -0.77 -6.04
C ASN A 15 -8.24 -0.53 -7.43
N ARG A 16 -7.60 -1.58 -7.95
CA ARG A 16 -7.06 -1.62 -9.30
C ARG A 16 -7.46 -2.91 -9.97
N ARG A 17 -7.90 -2.83 -11.22
CA ARG A 17 -8.16 -4.01 -12.05
C ARG A 17 -6.87 -4.46 -12.71
N LEU A 18 -6.33 -5.61 -12.29
CA LEU A 18 -5.03 -6.13 -12.76
C LEU A 18 -5.13 -7.25 -13.80
N GLY A 19 -6.31 -7.83 -14.02
CA GLY A 19 -6.44 -9.01 -14.90
C GLY A 19 -5.79 -10.25 -14.27
N LYS A 20 -5.04 -11.01 -15.07
CA LYS A 20 -4.26 -12.17 -14.57
C LYS A 20 -2.91 -11.66 -14.06
N CYS A 21 -2.64 -11.85 -12.78
CA CYS A 21 -1.39 -11.51 -12.12
C CYS A 21 -1.14 -12.45 -10.94
N LEU A 22 0.09 -12.49 -10.44
CA LEU A 22 0.43 -13.19 -9.21
C LEU A 22 -0.10 -12.43 -8.00
N VAL A 23 -0.38 -13.15 -6.91
CA VAL A 23 -0.79 -12.53 -5.63
C VAL A 23 0.26 -11.53 -5.16
N TYR A 24 1.55 -11.88 -5.31
CA TYR A 24 2.67 -11.00 -4.98
C TYR A 24 2.63 -9.67 -5.76
N GLU A 25 2.44 -9.73 -7.09
CA GLU A 25 2.32 -8.54 -7.95
C GLU A 25 1.10 -7.71 -7.57
N ALA A 26 -0.03 -8.36 -7.28
CA ALA A 26 -1.26 -7.67 -6.89
C ALA A 26 -1.07 -6.87 -5.60
N LYS A 27 -0.34 -7.41 -4.62
CA LYS A 27 -0.04 -6.73 -3.35
C LYS A 27 0.93 -5.56 -3.55
N LEU A 28 1.95 -5.70 -4.40
CA LEU A 28 2.84 -4.58 -4.73
C LEU A 28 2.10 -3.44 -5.40
N TRP A 29 1.22 -3.73 -6.37
CA TRP A 29 0.39 -2.71 -7.00
C TRP A 29 -0.57 -2.03 -6.01
N ASP A 30 -1.17 -2.79 -5.10
CA ASP A 30 -2.06 -2.23 -4.07
C ASP A 30 -1.31 -1.27 -3.13
N ILE A 31 -0.08 -1.59 -2.75
CA ILE A 31 0.77 -0.69 -1.96
C ILE A 31 1.13 0.56 -2.75
N LEU A 32 1.57 0.41 -4.00
CA LEU A 32 1.92 1.54 -4.85
C LEU A 32 0.74 2.50 -5.02
N ASP A 33 -0.45 2.00 -5.32
CA ASP A 33 -1.67 2.81 -5.41
C ASP A 33 -1.95 3.56 -4.12
N GLY A 34 -1.88 2.87 -2.98
CA GLY A 34 -2.09 3.48 -1.66
C GLY A 34 -1.10 4.60 -1.36
N VAL A 35 0.19 4.37 -1.64
CA VAL A 35 1.26 5.37 -1.44
C VAL A 35 1.08 6.55 -2.40
N SER A 36 0.80 6.32 -3.68
CA SER A 36 0.58 7.40 -4.65
C SER A 36 -0.62 8.29 -4.32
N LEU A 37 -1.64 7.77 -3.63
CA LEU A 37 -2.79 8.58 -3.18
C LEU A 37 -2.45 9.59 -2.07
N VAL A 38 -1.41 9.30 -1.28
CA VAL A 38 -0.97 10.13 -0.15
C VAL A 38 0.30 10.93 -0.44
N GLN A 39 1.03 10.58 -1.51
CA GLN A 39 2.17 11.35 -2.01
C GLN A 39 1.79 12.80 -2.32
N GLY A 40 2.65 13.75 -1.91
CA GLY A 40 2.44 15.19 -2.14
C GLY A 40 1.40 15.84 -1.22
N ARG A 41 0.78 15.09 -0.29
CA ARG A 41 -0.02 15.65 0.81
C ARG A 41 0.89 15.93 2.02
N GLN A 42 0.40 16.71 2.99
CA GLN A 42 1.10 17.01 4.26
C GLN A 42 1.19 15.80 5.22
N HIS A 43 1.25 14.58 4.68
CA HIS A 43 1.37 13.36 5.47
C HIS A 43 2.84 12.95 5.51
N ASP A 44 3.55 13.42 6.55
CA ASP A 44 5.00 13.20 6.68
C ASP A 44 5.36 11.74 6.99
N ARG A 45 4.40 10.93 7.43
CA ARG A 45 4.60 9.51 7.78
C ARG A 45 3.37 8.68 7.42
N ILE A 46 3.62 7.54 6.79
CA ILE A 46 2.59 6.57 6.43
C ILE A 46 2.96 5.20 6.98
N LEU A 47 1.97 4.47 7.50
CA LEU A 47 2.13 3.07 7.88
C LEU A 47 1.49 2.20 6.81
N VAL A 48 2.30 1.41 6.12
CA VAL A 48 1.81 0.41 5.15
C VAL A 48 1.59 -0.91 5.88
N GLN A 49 0.38 -1.47 5.78
CA GLN A 49 0.02 -2.76 6.35
C GLN A 49 -0.36 -3.74 5.23
N THR A 50 0.23 -4.93 5.26
CA THR A 50 -0.07 -6.03 4.33
C THR A 50 0.06 -7.36 5.06
N ASP A 51 -0.74 -8.34 4.65
CA ASP A 51 -0.72 -9.73 5.13
C ASP A 51 0.34 -10.59 4.41
N ASN A 52 1.07 -10.02 3.45
CA ASN A 52 2.06 -10.73 2.66
C ASN A 52 3.48 -10.40 3.15
N MET A 53 4.13 -11.37 3.81
CA MET A 53 5.49 -11.21 4.34
C MET A 53 6.57 -11.08 3.27
N GLU A 54 6.41 -11.72 2.10
CA GLU A 54 7.37 -11.63 0.99
C GLU A 54 7.44 -10.18 0.48
N VAL A 55 6.29 -9.52 0.35
CA VAL A 55 6.19 -8.10 -0.04
C VAL A 55 6.85 -7.18 1.00
N ILE A 56 6.68 -7.47 2.29
CA ILE A 56 7.36 -6.73 3.36
C ILE A 56 8.88 -6.88 3.22
N GLY A 57 9.36 -8.10 2.97
CA GLY A 57 10.78 -8.38 2.76
C GLY A 57 11.36 -7.59 1.59
N ALA A 58 10.73 -7.71 0.42
CA ALA A 58 11.17 -7.03 -0.80
C ALA A 58 11.20 -5.51 -0.68
N ILE A 59 10.18 -4.90 -0.05
CA ILE A 59 10.16 -3.45 0.18
C ILE A 59 11.26 -3.04 1.14
N LYS A 60 11.47 -3.76 2.24
CA LYS A 60 12.53 -3.44 3.21
C LYS A 60 13.92 -3.53 2.59
N GLU A 61 14.18 -4.54 1.76
CA GLU A 61 15.43 -4.70 1.01
C GLU A 61 15.63 -3.56 -0.01
N SER A 62 14.56 -3.07 -0.65
CA SER A 62 14.67 -1.92 -1.56
C SER A 62 14.93 -0.58 -0.87
N LEU A 63 14.72 -0.49 0.45
CA LEU A 63 14.89 0.72 1.26
C LEU A 63 16.22 0.74 2.04
N SER A 64 16.96 -0.37 2.04
CA SER A 64 18.31 -0.47 2.61
C SER A 64 19.38 -0.08 1.61
#